data_AF-A0A956Y5D3-F1
#
_entry.id   AF-A0A956Y5D3-F1
#
_cell.length_a   1.000
_cell.length_b   1.000
_cell.length_c   1.000
_cell.angle_alpha   90.00
_cell.angle_beta   90.00
_cell.angle_gamma   90.00
#
_symmetry.space_group_name_H-M   'P 1'
#
loop_
_entity.id
_entity.type
_entity.pdbx_description
1 polymer ?
#
loop_
_entity_poly.entity_id
_entity_poly.type
_entity_poly.pdbx_seq_one_letter_code
_entity_poly.pdbx_strand_id
1 'polypeptide(L)'
;YIPTQFDPNGFWELYERREDWENSPAGILTGKSGPKYVLTIFYGDSTRKAIAMSRGELDVYFDADFEAFASTLDATDTARSWYNDFPWAYPNEVSSRQLAFNLDNEPYNNKDVRWALALTIDIVALQTEYIGGVAKVSPVAIPPTASLMEIYLDPMEEWLQELTIDVAGEPFQPYDPTIPDQIAAWAEAQG
;
A
#
# COMPACT_ATOMS: atom_id res chain seq x y z
N TYR A 1 20.13 -9.20 12.94
CA TYR A 1 19.65 -9.71 14.23
C TYR A 1 19.53 -11.23 14.16
N ILE A 2 19.47 -11.91 15.30
CA ILE A 2 19.21 -13.35 15.42
C ILE A 2 17.95 -13.53 16.28
N PRO A 3 16.97 -14.35 15.89
CA PRO A 3 15.83 -14.68 16.76
C PRO A 3 16.33 -15.48 17.97
N THR A 4 16.00 -15.04 19.17
CA THR A 4 16.44 -15.68 20.43
C THR A 4 15.30 -16.28 21.23
N GLN A 5 14.09 -15.73 21.12
CA GLN A 5 12.87 -16.26 21.75
C GLN A 5 11.69 -16.02 20.83
N PHE A 6 10.68 -16.89 20.90
CA PHE A 6 9.45 -16.74 20.14
C PHE A 6 8.31 -17.49 20.83
N ASP A 7 7.08 -17.07 20.57
CA ASP A 7 5.89 -17.83 20.95
C ASP A 7 5.71 -19.02 19.99
N PRO A 8 5.61 -20.26 20.50
CA PRO A 8 5.29 -21.43 19.66
C PRO A 8 4.00 -21.31 18.85
N ASN A 9 3.07 -20.43 19.26
CA ASN A 9 1.83 -20.16 18.52
C ASN A 9 1.95 -19.02 17.49
N GLY A 10 3.11 -18.35 17.40
CA GLY A 10 3.39 -17.34 16.38
C GLY A 10 2.91 -15.91 16.70
N PHE A 11 2.58 -15.58 17.95
CA PHE A 11 2.11 -14.23 18.30
C PHE A 11 3.24 -13.21 18.54
N TRP A 12 4.46 -13.64 18.85
CA TRP A 12 5.58 -12.71 18.99
C TRP A 12 6.93 -13.40 18.81
N GLU A 13 7.93 -12.61 18.42
CA GLU A 13 9.31 -13.04 18.23
C GLU A 13 10.28 -11.97 18.74
N LEU A 14 11.25 -12.38 19.55
CA LEU A 14 12.32 -11.53 20.05
C LEU A 14 13.60 -11.80 19.29
N TYR A 15 14.19 -10.73 18.77
CA TYR A 15 15.45 -10.72 18.06
C TYR A 15 16.51 -9.98 18.86
N GLU A 16 17.71 -10.55 18.96
CA GLU A 16 18.89 -9.88 19.52
C GLU A 16 19.85 -9.45 18.41
N ARG A 17 20.43 -8.26 18.57
CA ARG A 17 21.44 -7.76 17.64
C ARG A 17 22.69 -8.63 17.69
N ARG A 18 23.26 -8.91 16.52
CA ARG A 18 24.54 -9.62 16.40
C ARG A 18 25.69 -8.76 16.92
N GLU A 19 26.75 -9.38 17.41
CA GLU A 19 27.97 -8.68 17.81
C GLU A 19 28.64 -7.99 16.61
N ASP A 20 28.65 -8.65 15.45
CA ASP A 20 29.24 -8.17 14.19
C ASP A 20 28.25 -7.37 13.32
N TRP A 21 27.41 -6.55 13.97
CA TRP A 21 26.35 -5.77 13.31
C TRP A 21 26.89 -4.84 12.22
N GLU A 22 28.14 -4.39 12.33
CA GLU A 22 28.81 -3.53 11.35
C GLU A 22 28.93 -4.17 9.96
N ASN A 23 28.91 -5.50 9.89
CA ASN A 23 28.95 -6.25 8.63
C ASN A 23 27.56 -6.39 7.98
N SER A 24 26.49 -5.94 8.65
CA SER A 24 25.15 -5.97 8.08
C SER A 24 24.94 -4.82 7.08
N PRO A 25 24.02 -4.94 6.10
CA PRO A 25 23.69 -3.83 5.21
C PRO A 25 23.32 -2.54 5.96
N ALA A 26 22.54 -2.65 7.05
CA ALA A 26 22.21 -1.49 7.88
C ALA A 26 23.45 -0.89 8.57
N GLY A 27 24.35 -1.72 9.09
CA GLY A 27 25.61 -1.28 9.69
C GLY A 27 26.51 -0.56 8.68
N ILE A 28 26.66 -1.11 7.47
CA ILE A 28 27.43 -0.52 6.37
C ILE A 28 26.82 0.81 5.91
N LEU A 29 25.50 0.86 5.70
CA LEU A 29 24.81 2.03 5.15
C LEU A 29 24.67 3.17 6.16
N THR A 30 24.45 2.86 7.44
CA THR A 30 24.11 3.87 8.45
C THR A 30 25.24 4.17 9.42
N GLY A 31 26.24 3.29 9.55
CA GLY A 31 27.28 3.36 10.58
C GLY A 31 26.73 3.21 12.01
N LYS A 32 25.46 2.83 12.18
CA LYS A 32 24.77 2.74 13.47
C LYS A 32 24.43 1.30 13.79
N SER A 33 24.54 0.98 15.08
CA SER A 33 24.24 -0.36 15.59
C SER A 33 22.74 -0.64 15.73
N GLY A 34 21.89 0.39 15.77
CA GLY A 34 20.45 0.21 16.02
C GLY A 34 20.14 -0.24 17.46
N PRO A 35 18.92 -0.72 17.75
CA PRO A 35 18.57 -1.23 19.08
C PRO A 35 19.26 -2.56 19.41
N LYS A 36 19.37 -2.88 20.71
CA LYS A 36 19.90 -4.18 21.15
C LYS A 36 18.91 -5.33 20.88
N TYR A 37 17.62 -5.05 21.07
CA TYR A 37 16.54 -6.00 20.88
C TYR A 37 15.50 -5.43 19.92
N VAL A 38 14.88 -6.30 19.13
CA VAL A 38 13.69 -6.00 18.33
C VAL A 38 12.65 -7.04 18.69
N LEU A 39 11.49 -6.61 19.17
CA LEU A 39 10.36 -7.47 19.49
C LEU A 39 9.28 -7.23 18.43
N THR A 40 8.90 -8.27 17.70
CA THR A 40 7.73 -8.23 16.82
C THR A 40 6.56 -8.88 17.54
N ILE A 41 5.39 -8.25 17.49
CA ILE A 41 4.16 -8.74 18.13
C ILE A 41 3.03 -8.67 17.11
N PHE A 42 2.29 -9.77 16.98
CA PHE A 42 1.05 -9.82 16.23
C PHE A 42 -0.10 -9.27 17.10
N TYR A 43 -0.35 -7.97 16.97
CA TYR A 43 -1.48 -7.30 17.64
C TYR A 43 -2.84 -7.60 17.00
N GLY A 44 -2.89 -8.23 15.83
CA GLY A 44 -4.11 -8.43 15.05
C GLY A 44 -4.43 -7.24 14.17
N ASP A 45 -5.64 -6.69 14.31
CA ASP A 45 -6.16 -5.60 13.49
C ASP A 45 -5.48 -4.23 13.75
N SER A 46 -5.74 -3.27 12.87
CA SER A 46 -5.20 -1.90 12.94
C SER A 46 -5.62 -1.15 14.21
N THR A 47 -6.83 -1.41 14.73
CA THR A 47 -7.33 -0.74 15.94
C THR A 47 -6.48 -1.12 17.15
N ARG A 48 -6.15 -2.41 17.30
CA ARG A 48 -5.27 -2.88 18.38
C ARG A 48 -3.86 -2.31 18.27
N LYS A 49 -3.31 -2.19 17.05
CA LYS A 49 -2.01 -1.53 16.81
C LYS A 49 -2.04 -0.06 17.24
N ALA A 50 -3.07 0.69 16.85
CA ALA A 50 -3.24 2.10 17.21
C ALA A 50 -3.32 2.29 18.74
N ILE A 51 -4.09 1.44 19.44
CA ILE A 51 -4.17 1.45 20.91
C ILE A 51 -2.79 1.17 21.53
N ALA A 52 -2.07 0.15 21.06
CA ALA A 52 -0.75 -0.19 21.58
C ALA A 52 0.25 0.97 21.39
N MET A 53 0.25 1.62 20.22
CA MET A 53 1.10 2.79 19.97
C MET A 53 0.73 3.97 20.88
N SER A 54 -0.56 4.26 21.07
CA SER A 54 -1.02 5.33 21.98
C SER A 54 -0.63 5.11 23.45
N ARG A 55 -0.38 3.85 23.85
CA ARG A 55 0.08 3.47 25.19
C ARG A 55 1.60 3.43 25.32
N GLY A 56 2.34 3.69 24.24
CA GLY A 56 3.79 3.51 24.21
C GLY A 56 4.24 2.05 24.26
N GLU A 57 3.37 1.11 23.88
CA GLU A 57 3.64 -0.34 23.84
C GLU A 57 4.10 -0.80 22.43
N LEU A 58 4.09 0.11 21.45
CA LEU A 58 4.46 -0.16 20.06
C LEU A 58 5.16 1.06 19.46
N ASP A 59 6.40 0.87 18.98
CA ASP A 59 7.23 1.94 18.42
C ASP A 59 7.00 2.18 16.93
N VAL A 60 6.71 1.12 16.17
CA VAL A 60 6.55 1.16 14.71
C VAL A 60 5.48 0.15 14.30
N TYR A 61 4.53 0.56 13.46
CA TYR A 61 3.66 -0.37 12.77
C TYR A 61 3.40 0.05 11.32
N PHE A 62 3.10 -0.95 10.51
CA PHE A 62 2.76 -0.84 9.09
C PHE A 62 1.40 -1.53 8.84
N ASP A 63 0.85 -1.33 7.65
CA ASP A 63 -0.49 -1.78 7.25
C ASP A 63 -1.55 -1.33 8.24
N ALA A 64 -1.73 -0.01 8.29
CA ALA A 64 -2.78 0.66 9.03
C ALA A 64 -4.00 0.90 8.14
N ASP A 65 -5.19 0.62 8.64
CA ASP A 65 -6.40 1.20 8.08
C ASP A 65 -6.37 2.72 8.30
N PHE A 66 -6.93 3.48 7.37
CA PHE A 66 -6.84 4.94 7.37
C PHE A 66 -7.37 5.56 8.67
N GLU A 67 -8.50 5.06 9.18
CA GLU A 67 -9.15 5.55 10.40
C GLU A 67 -8.33 5.23 11.66
N ALA A 68 -7.68 4.07 11.69
CA ALA A 68 -6.81 3.68 12.80
C ALA A 68 -5.53 4.52 12.82
N PHE A 69 -4.99 4.83 11.63
CA PHE A 69 -3.86 5.73 11.49
C PHE A 69 -4.22 7.16 11.92
N ALA A 70 -5.36 7.70 11.47
CA ALA A 70 -5.86 9.01 11.92
C ALA A 70 -6.02 9.06 13.44
N SER A 71 -6.62 8.03 14.03
CA SER A 71 -6.76 7.91 15.50
C SER A 71 -5.41 7.87 16.22
N THR A 72 -4.37 7.30 15.59
CA THR A 72 -3.02 7.28 16.17
C THR A 72 -2.40 8.67 16.19
N LEU A 73 -2.52 9.42 15.09
CA LEU A 73 -2.02 10.80 15.01
C LEU A 73 -2.74 11.72 16.01
N ASP A 74 -4.06 11.56 16.17
CA ASP A 74 -4.85 12.36 17.10
C ASP A 74 -4.54 12.04 18.59
N ALA A 75 -4.27 10.78 18.90
CA ALA A 75 -4.07 10.34 20.29
C ALA A 75 -2.60 10.35 20.75
N THR A 76 -1.65 10.47 19.82
CA THR A 76 -0.23 10.24 20.09
C THR A 76 0.65 11.33 19.46
N ASP A 77 0.83 12.46 20.15
CA ASP A 77 1.59 13.62 19.68
C ASP A 77 3.06 13.32 19.27
N THR A 78 3.61 12.20 19.77
CA THR A 78 4.97 11.75 19.43
C THR A 78 5.03 10.80 18.24
N ALA A 79 3.88 10.31 17.76
CA ALA A 79 3.81 9.47 16.57
C ALA A 79 3.89 10.34 15.31
N ARG A 80 4.52 9.80 14.26
CA ARG A 80 4.53 10.42 12.93
C ARG A 80 4.59 9.37 11.84
N SER A 81 4.10 9.73 10.67
CA SER A 81 4.23 8.96 9.44
C SER A 81 5.49 9.30 8.66
N TRP A 82 5.62 8.77 7.44
CA TRP A 82 6.76 9.03 6.58
C TRP A 82 6.84 10.53 6.22
N TYR A 83 5.75 11.07 5.67
CA TYR A 83 5.52 12.50 5.48
C TYR A 83 4.65 13.06 6.61
N ASN A 84 4.86 14.33 6.96
CA ASN A 84 4.09 14.98 8.02
C ASN A 84 2.68 15.36 7.55
N ASP A 85 2.53 15.65 6.26
CA ASP A 85 1.30 16.07 5.64
C ASP A 85 0.77 14.96 4.71
N PHE A 86 -0.48 15.11 4.28
CA PHE A 86 -1.10 14.23 3.28
C PHE A 86 -0.15 14.03 2.08
N PRO A 87 0.04 12.78 1.59
CA PRO A 87 -0.72 11.57 1.92
C PRO A 87 -0.14 10.74 3.08
N TRP A 88 0.80 11.27 3.86
CA TRP A 88 1.48 10.62 5.02
C TRP A 88 2.33 9.37 4.69
N ALA A 89 1.97 8.62 3.67
CA ALA A 89 2.51 7.31 3.32
C ALA A 89 3.85 7.36 2.57
N TYR A 90 4.57 6.23 2.61
CA TYR A 90 5.76 6.03 1.79
C TYR A 90 5.36 5.86 0.31
N PRO A 91 5.91 6.65 -0.62
CA PRO A 91 5.40 6.69 -1.99
C PRO A 91 5.95 5.56 -2.87
N ASN A 92 6.96 4.82 -2.45
CA ASN A 92 7.60 3.79 -3.27
C ASN A 92 7.30 2.37 -2.78
N GLU A 93 6.11 2.16 -2.22
CA GLU A 93 5.61 0.82 -1.93
C GLU A 93 5.54 -0.01 -3.22
N VAL A 94 6.07 -1.24 -3.16
CA VAL A 94 6.13 -2.19 -4.28
C VAL A 94 5.02 -3.23 -4.22
N SER A 95 4.10 -3.09 -3.28
CA SER A 95 2.87 -3.87 -3.18
C SER A 95 1.74 -3.20 -3.95
N SER A 96 0.86 -4.01 -4.56
CA SER A 96 -0.38 -3.53 -5.17
C SER A 96 -1.56 -4.38 -4.72
N ARG A 97 -2.72 -3.76 -4.57
CA ARG A 97 -3.99 -4.45 -4.28
C ARG A 97 -4.71 -4.65 -5.60
N GLN A 98 -5.12 -5.88 -5.88
CA GLN A 98 -5.68 -6.26 -7.16
C GLN A 98 -6.93 -7.12 -6.96
N LEU A 99 -7.92 -6.91 -7.83
CA LEU A 99 -9.01 -7.86 -8.02
C LEU A 99 -8.59 -8.83 -9.10
N ALA A 100 -8.42 -10.10 -8.73
CA ALA A 100 -7.99 -11.16 -9.64
C ALA A 100 -9.12 -12.16 -9.85
N PHE A 101 -9.18 -12.71 -11.07
CA PHE A 101 -10.18 -13.69 -11.47
C PHE A 101 -9.56 -15.06 -11.66
N ASN A 102 -10.24 -16.10 -11.17
CA ASN A 102 -9.93 -17.47 -11.56
C ASN A 102 -10.50 -17.73 -12.96
N LEU A 103 -9.63 -17.75 -13.97
CA LEU A 103 -10.02 -17.84 -15.38
C LEU A 103 -10.51 -19.22 -15.80
N ASP A 104 -10.39 -20.25 -14.96
CA ASP A 104 -10.91 -21.59 -15.22
C ASP A 104 -12.39 -21.74 -14.85
N ASN A 105 -12.91 -20.82 -14.03
CA ASN A 105 -14.28 -20.88 -13.53
C ASN A 105 -15.22 -19.99 -14.34
N GLU A 106 -16.40 -20.50 -14.67
CA GLU A 106 -17.50 -19.65 -15.11
C GLU A 106 -18.00 -18.75 -13.96
N PRO A 107 -18.40 -17.49 -14.23
CA PRO A 107 -18.42 -16.83 -15.53
C PRO A 107 -17.10 -16.10 -15.88
N TYR A 108 -16.06 -16.23 -15.05
CA TYR A 108 -14.83 -15.45 -15.14
C TYR A 108 -13.88 -15.88 -16.27
N ASN A 109 -14.07 -17.07 -16.84
CA ASN A 109 -13.41 -17.48 -18.07
C ASN A 109 -13.77 -16.57 -19.27
N ASN A 110 -14.97 -15.95 -19.27
CA ASN A 110 -15.39 -14.99 -20.28
C ASN A 110 -14.73 -13.61 -20.08
N LYS A 111 -14.01 -13.12 -21.10
CA LYS A 111 -13.34 -11.81 -21.06
C LYS A 111 -14.32 -10.64 -20.91
N ASP A 112 -15.51 -10.74 -21.49
CA ASP A 112 -16.49 -9.65 -21.50
C ASP A 112 -17.09 -9.46 -20.11
N VAL A 113 -17.24 -10.57 -19.35
CA VAL A 113 -17.64 -10.52 -17.94
C VAL A 113 -16.58 -9.80 -17.10
N ARG A 114 -15.28 -10.07 -17.32
CA ARG A 114 -14.20 -9.40 -16.58
C ARG A 114 -14.13 -7.90 -16.90
N TRP A 115 -14.30 -7.52 -18.17
CA TRP A 115 -14.41 -6.11 -18.55
C TRP A 115 -15.65 -5.45 -17.94
N ALA A 116 -16.81 -6.08 -18.00
CA ALA A 116 -18.03 -5.55 -17.38
C ALA A 116 -17.82 -5.30 -15.88
N LEU A 117 -17.20 -6.23 -15.16
CA LEU A 117 -16.89 -6.06 -13.74
C LEU A 117 -15.86 -4.94 -13.51
N ALA A 118 -14.79 -4.86 -14.30
CA ALA A 118 -13.81 -3.79 -14.19
C ALA A 118 -14.44 -2.40 -14.42
N LEU A 119 -15.29 -2.26 -15.44
CA LEU A 119 -15.96 -0.99 -15.79
C LEU A 119 -17.06 -0.59 -14.80
N THR A 120 -17.53 -1.50 -13.95
CA THR A 120 -18.47 -1.14 -12.87
C THR A 120 -17.80 -0.48 -11.67
N ILE A 121 -16.47 -0.48 -11.62
CA ILE A 121 -15.71 0.10 -10.52
C ILE A 121 -15.47 1.58 -10.83
N ASP A 122 -16.05 2.45 -10.00
CA ASP A 122 -15.57 3.83 -9.88
C ASP A 122 -14.29 3.81 -9.06
N ILE A 123 -13.15 3.88 -9.74
CA ILE A 123 -11.84 3.76 -9.08
C ILE A 123 -11.51 4.98 -8.21
N VAL A 124 -12.04 6.17 -8.53
CA VAL A 124 -11.86 7.37 -7.70
C VAL A 124 -12.66 7.22 -6.42
N ALA A 125 -13.93 6.84 -6.51
CA ALA A 125 -14.76 6.59 -5.33
C ALA A 125 -14.17 5.46 -4.48
N LEU A 126 -13.77 4.34 -5.09
CA LEU A 126 -13.14 3.24 -4.37
C LEU A 126 -11.89 3.71 -3.62
N GLN A 127 -11.00 4.44 -4.27
CA GLN A 127 -9.73 4.85 -3.66
C GLN A 127 -9.94 5.90 -2.55
N THR A 128 -10.87 6.82 -2.73
CA THR A 128 -11.14 7.89 -1.76
C THR A 128 -11.95 7.39 -0.56
N GLU A 129 -12.91 6.50 -0.76
CA GLU A 129 -13.73 5.94 0.33
C GLU A 129 -13.02 4.83 1.12
N TYR A 130 -12.23 3.97 0.44
CA TYR A 130 -11.59 2.84 1.10
C TYR A 130 -10.30 3.23 1.84
N ILE A 131 -9.45 4.06 1.22
CA ILE A 131 -8.11 4.35 1.75
C ILE A 131 -7.83 5.85 1.84
N GLY A 132 -8.87 6.69 1.80
CA GLY A 132 -8.78 8.11 2.12
C GLY A 132 -7.87 8.90 1.18
N GLY A 133 -7.73 8.50 -0.08
CA GLY A 133 -6.91 9.25 -1.03
C GLY A 133 -5.40 8.97 -0.99
N VAL A 134 -4.91 8.16 -0.05
CA VAL A 134 -3.45 8.07 0.23
C VAL A 134 -2.68 7.08 -0.66
N ALA A 135 -3.38 6.29 -1.48
CA ALA A 135 -2.76 5.26 -2.33
C ALA A 135 -2.73 5.66 -3.81
N LYS A 136 -1.70 5.24 -4.54
CA LYS A 136 -1.66 5.43 -6.00
C LYS A 136 -2.48 4.37 -6.72
N VAL A 137 -3.11 4.76 -7.83
CA VAL A 137 -3.81 3.87 -8.76
C VAL A 137 -2.87 3.46 -9.89
N SER A 138 -3.00 2.23 -10.39
CA SER A 138 -2.27 1.75 -11.56
C SER A 138 -3.21 1.06 -12.54
N PRO A 139 -3.10 1.31 -13.86
CA PRO A 139 -3.95 0.66 -14.87
C PRO A 139 -3.57 -0.81 -15.12
N VAL A 140 -2.43 -1.26 -14.60
CA VAL A 140 -1.95 -2.63 -14.76
C VAL A 140 -1.43 -3.18 -13.42
N ALA A 141 -1.11 -4.47 -13.38
CA ALA A 141 -0.63 -5.19 -12.20
C ALA A 141 0.83 -4.81 -11.79
N ILE A 142 1.24 -3.56 -11.99
CA ILE A 142 2.56 -3.03 -11.67
C ILE A 142 2.40 -1.83 -10.73
N PRO A 143 3.03 -1.84 -9.54
CA PRO A 143 3.02 -0.68 -8.64
C PRO A 143 3.64 0.54 -9.32
N PRO A 144 3.03 1.74 -9.21
CA PRO A 144 3.50 2.93 -9.92
C PRO A 144 4.63 3.64 -9.16
N THR A 145 5.67 2.92 -8.74
CA THR A 145 6.89 3.54 -8.15
C THR A 145 7.71 4.21 -9.25
N ALA A 146 8.53 5.21 -8.91
CA ALA A 146 9.28 5.97 -9.91
C ALA A 146 10.08 5.07 -10.89
N SER A 147 10.78 4.06 -10.36
CA SER A 147 11.55 3.13 -11.18
C SER A 147 10.67 2.19 -12.03
N LEU A 148 9.50 1.78 -11.52
CA LEU A 148 8.61 0.88 -12.25
C LEU A 148 7.79 1.62 -13.30
N MET A 149 7.46 2.90 -13.06
CA MET A 149 6.87 3.79 -14.06
C MET A 149 7.78 3.88 -15.28
N GLU A 150 9.05 4.26 -15.07
CA GLU A 150 10.04 4.43 -16.15
C GLU A 150 10.24 3.14 -16.98
N ILE A 151 10.25 1.98 -16.32
CA ILE A 151 10.52 0.69 -16.98
C ILE A 151 9.26 0.15 -17.69
N TYR A 152 8.08 0.33 -17.11
CA TYR A 152 6.85 -0.36 -17.54
C TYR A 152 5.70 0.56 -17.92
N LEU A 153 5.36 1.56 -17.11
CA LEU A 153 4.11 2.31 -17.29
C LEU A 153 4.27 3.43 -18.31
N ASP A 154 5.36 4.21 -18.24
CA ASP A 154 5.60 5.30 -19.18
C ASP A 154 5.69 4.79 -20.64
N PRO A 155 6.38 3.65 -20.93
CA PRO A 155 6.38 3.09 -22.28
C PRO A 155 5.02 2.54 -22.74
N MET A 156 4.10 2.26 -21.81
CA MET A 156 2.75 1.74 -22.12
C MET A 156 1.70 2.84 -22.30
N GLU A 157 2.02 4.10 -21.98
CA GLU A 157 1.04 5.19 -21.95
C GLU A 157 0.32 5.38 -23.28
N GLU A 158 1.05 5.43 -24.41
CA GLU A 158 0.46 5.55 -25.74
C GLU A 158 -0.46 4.36 -26.06
N TRP A 159 -0.02 3.14 -25.76
CA TRP A 159 -0.82 1.94 -25.97
C TRP A 159 -2.09 1.93 -25.09
N LEU A 160 -2.01 2.39 -23.85
CA LEU A 160 -3.15 2.49 -22.95
C LEU A 160 -4.18 3.53 -23.44
N GLN A 161 -3.71 4.68 -23.92
CA GLN A 161 -4.58 5.72 -24.49
C GLN A 161 -5.26 5.26 -25.79
N GLU A 162 -4.58 4.47 -26.61
CA GLU A 162 -5.14 3.92 -27.85
C GLU A 162 -6.02 2.67 -27.64
N LEU A 163 -5.91 2.02 -26.48
CA LEU A 163 -6.63 0.79 -26.17
C LEU A 163 -8.13 0.99 -26.34
N THR A 164 -8.71 0.22 -27.26
CA THR A 164 -10.15 0.19 -27.50
C THR A 164 -10.67 -1.22 -27.28
N ILE A 165 -11.78 -1.35 -26.57
CA ILE A 165 -12.52 -2.59 -26.36
C ILE A 165 -13.91 -2.47 -26.99
N ASP A 166 -14.52 -3.60 -27.35
CA ASP A 166 -15.91 -3.65 -27.81
C ASP A 166 -16.83 -3.76 -26.60
N VAL A 167 -17.75 -2.80 -26.47
CA VAL A 167 -18.82 -2.82 -25.47
C VAL A 167 -20.15 -2.75 -26.20
N ALA A 168 -20.85 -3.89 -26.25
CA ALA A 168 -22.15 -4.02 -26.92
C ALA A 168 -22.13 -3.62 -28.41
N GLY A 169 -21.03 -3.89 -29.11
CA GLY A 169 -20.85 -3.60 -30.54
C GLY A 169 -20.27 -2.22 -30.85
N GLU A 170 -20.00 -1.41 -29.83
CA GLU A 170 -19.42 -0.08 -29.98
C GLU A 170 -18.01 -0.02 -29.38
N PRO A 171 -17.06 0.70 -30.03
CA PRO A 171 -15.72 0.90 -29.50
C PRO A 171 -15.75 1.79 -28.25
N PHE A 172 -15.05 1.37 -27.20
CA PHE A 172 -14.91 2.10 -25.93
C PHE A 172 -13.45 2.12 -25.48
N GLN A 173 -12.96 3.29 -25.06
CA GLN A 173 -11.61 3.46 -24.48
C GLN A 173 -11.70 3.40 -22.96
N PRO A 174 -11.18 2.34 -22.31
CA PRO A 174 -11.37 2.15 -20.87
C PRO A 174 -10.33 2.86 -19.99
N TYR A 175 -9.24 3.37 -20.59
CA TYR A 175 -8.20 4.05 -19.85
C TYR A 175 -8.50 5.55 -19.73
N ASP A 176 -8.53 6.05 -18.50
CA ASP A 176 -8.64 7.46 -18.19
C ASP A 176 -7.34 7.95 -17.52
N PRO A 177 -6.48 8.69 -18.24
CA PRO A 177 -5.22 9.20 -17.66
C PRO A 177 -5.44 10.34 -16.65
N THR A 178 -6.67 10.86 -16.51
CA THR A 178 -6.99 11.97 -15.59
C THR A 178 -7.37 11.50 -14.19
N ILE A 179 -7.48 10.19 -13.95
CA ILE A 179 -7.83 9.62 -12.63
C ILE A 179 -6.91 10.12 -11.50
N PRO A 180 -5.58 10.21 -11.66
CA PRO A 180 -4.73 10.79 -10.62
C PRO A 180 -5.08 12.23 -10.27
N ASP A 181 -5.43 13.06 -11.27
CA ASP A 181 -5.81 14.46 -11.06
C ASP A 181 -7.16 14.57 -10.35
N GLN A 182 -8.10 13.68 -10.65
CA GLN A 182 -9.40 13.62 -9.97
C GLN A 182 -9.24 13.30 -8.48
N ILE A 183 -8.35 12.35 -8.13
CA ILE A 183 -8.03 12.02 -6.73
C ILE A 183 -7.33 13.21 -6.04
N ALA A 184 -6.41 13.88 -6.74
CA ALA A 184 -5.75 15.08 -6.21
C ALA A 184 -6.75 16.20 -5.93
N ALA A 185 -7.67 16.49 -6.86
CA ALA A 185 -8.72 17.48 -6.68
C ALA A 185 -9.68 17.13 -5.53
N TRP A 186 -10.01 15.84 -5.36
CA TRP A 186 -10.77 15.38 -4.21
C TRP A 186 -10.03 15.66 -2.89
N ALA A 187 -8.73 15.37 -2.83
CA ALA A 187 -7.91 15.56 -1.64
C ALA A 187 -7.80 17.05 -1.28
N GLU A 188 -7.54 17.91 -2.26
CA GLU A 188 -7.52 19.37 -2.07
C GLU A 188 -8.86 19.91 -1.52
N ALA A 189 -9.98 19.30 -1.90
CA ALA A 189 -11.30 19.68 -1.40
C ALA A 189 -11.55 19.24 0.06
N GLN A 190 -10.76 18.32 0.61
CA GLN A 190 -10.87 17.89 2.01
C GLN A 190 -10.13 18.83 2.98
N GLY A 191 -9.26 19.71 2.47
CA GLY A 191 -8.40 20.62 3.26
C GLY A 191 -7.04 20.02 3.58
#